data_AF-A0A920N4N2-F1
#
_entry.id   AF-A0A920N4N2-F1
#
_cell.length_a   1.000
_cell.length_b   1.000
_cell.length_c   1.000
_cell.angle_alpha   90.00
_cell.angle_beta   90.00
_cell.angle_gamma   90.00
#
_symmetry.space_group_name_H-M   'P 1'
#
loop_
_entity.id
_entity.type
_entity.pdbx_description
1 polymer ?
#
loop_
_entity_poly.entity_id
_entity_poly.type
_entity_poly.pdbx_seq_one_letter_code
_entity_poly.pdbx_strand_id
1 'polypeptide(L)'
;MQRRLGSIRGGTEADWIDYEPPTSAWSRVFDLLPEIDWRRQQRWLVWPAACLLTALAAGAGSLLARPPGPLESNPSRESQVRQEDAVEKQFFYAMMVNSTEAWQAVIDRYPDETLFVNRAKHRLAMHHLRSLRIDEARPIFEELVLAGETEPDLVASGLAGRAVIASYDGHFEESQDIIAVYLLPLREFLNAEMERLIRDTITRNREQSDLAIQQGLEDFFRNESPTIDPEAN
;
A
#
# COMPACT_ATOMS: atom_id res chain seq x y z
N MET A 1 19.51 27.72 -63.67
CA MET A 1 20.38 26.76 -64.39
C MET A 1 19.65 26.27 -65.62
N GLN A 2 20.06 26.72 -66.82
CA GLN A 2 19.45 26.35 -68.10
C GLN A 2 20.02 25.01 -68.57
N ARG A 3 19.18 24.02 -68.82
CA ARG A 3 19.57 22.74 -69.42
C ARG A 3 18.90 22.62 -70.79
N ARG A 4 19.70 22.73 -71.85
CA ARG A 4 19.32 22.38 -73.22
C ARG A 4 18.97 20.89 -73.26
N LEU A 5 17.72 20.56 -73.60
CA LEU A 5 17.40 19.26 -74.17
C LEU A 5 17.43 19.41 -75.69
N GLY A 6 18.29 18.63 -76.33
CA GLY A 6 18.43 18.58 -77.78
C GLY A 6 17.15 18.08 -78.44
N SER A 7 16.76 18.76 -79.51
CA SER A 7 15.62 18.42 -80.34
C SER A 7 15.83 17.06 -81.02
N ILE A 8 14.87 16.15 -80.85
CA ILE A 8 14.59 15.12 -81.86
C ILE A 8 13.41 15.62 -82.69
N ARG A 9 13.72 15.72 -83.97
CA ARG A 9 12.94 16.06 -85.16
C ARG A 9 11.51 15.49 -85.17
N GLY A 10 10.52 16.37 -85.26
CA GLY A 10 9.12 16.04 -85.52
C GLY A 10 8.23 17.17 -85.00
N GLY A 11 7.98 18.16 -85.85
CA GLY A 11 7.28 19.38 -85.45
C GLY A 11 5.85 19.14 -84.98
N THR A 12 5.49 19.81 -83.90
CA THR A 12 4.27 20.62 -83.71
C THR A 12 4.41 21.30 -82.34
N GLU A 13 4.24 22.62 -82.32
CA GLU A 13 4.03 23.52 -81.17
C GLU A 13 4.39 22.97 -79.78
N ALA A 14 5.58 23.32 -79.28
CA ALA A 14 5.93 23.15 -77.88
C ALA A 14 5.38 24.33 -77.09
N ASP A 15 4.23 24.08 -76.47
CA ASP A 15 3.55 24.88 -75.46
C ASP A 15 4.52 25.21 -74.31
N TRP A 16 4.79 26.49 -74.08
CA TRP A 16 5.65 26.93 -72.98
C TRP A 16 4.85 26.92 -71.68
N ILE A 17 5.01 25.88 -70.89
CA ILE A 17 4.52 25.86 -69.51
C ILE A 17 5.51 26.66 -68.67
N ASP A 18 5.07 27.83 -68.18
CA ASP A 18 5.80 28.62 -67.18
C ASP A 18 5.97 27.76 -65.92
N TYR A 19 7.17 27.20 -65.76
CA TYR A 19 7.54 26.44 -64.58
C TYR A 19 7.92 27.42 -63.46
N GLU A 20 6.95 27.83 -62.66
CA GLU A 20 7.23 28.39 -61.34
C GLU A 20 7.71 27.25 -60.43
N PRO A 21 8.98 27.24 -59.97
CA PRO A 21 9.42 26.22 -59.04
C PRO A 21 8.59 26.34 -57.75
N PRO A 22 8.14 25.22 -57.15
CA PRO A 22 7.41 25.28 -55.90
C PRO A 22 8.33 25.87 -54.82
N THR A 23 8.13 27.14 -54.50
CA THR A 23 8.78 27.77 -53.35
C THR A 23 8.21 27.10 -52.11
N SER A 24 8.97 26.16 -51.54
CA SER A 24 8.59 25.55 -50.28
C SER A 24 8.45 26.67 -49.24
N ALA A 25 7.41 26.60 -48.40
CA ALA A 25 7.15 27.61 -47.37
C ALA A 25 8.38 27.86 -46.45
N TRP A 26 9.29 26.89 -46.39
CA TRP A 26 10.54 26.93 -45.64
C TRP A 26 11.58 27.91 -46.21
N SER A 27 11.59 28.25 -47.50
CA SER A 27 12.60 29.16 -48.05
C SER A 27 12.42 30.60 -47.56
N ARG A 28 11.18 31.04 -47.32
CA ARG A 28 10.90 32.38 -46.78
C ARG A 28 11.23 32.52 -45.29
N VAL A 29 11.33 31.40 -44.57
CA VAL A 29 11.66 31.40 -43.13
C VAL A 29 13.17 31.48 -42.92
N PHE A 30 13.97 30.86 -43.79
CA PHE A 30 15.43 30.89 -43.67
C PHE A 30 16.08 32.22 -44.12
N ASP A 31 15.42 33.01 -44.97
CA ASP A 31 15.90 34.35 -45.38
C ASP A 31 15.76 35.42 -44.28
N LEU A 32 15.07 35.13 -43.18
CA LEU A 32 14.91 36.04 -42.03
C LEU A 32 15.95 35.80 -40.92
N LEU A 33 16.81 34.80 -41.05
CA LEU A 33 17.89 34.60 -40.09
C LEU A 33 19.11 35.42 -40.52
N PRO A 34 19.66 36.27 -39.65
CA PRO A 34 20.92 36.96 -39.96
C PRO A 34 22.00 35.92 -40.25
N GLU A 35 22.91 36.21 -41.18
CA GLU A 35 24.10 35.38 -41.45
C GLU A 35 24.91 35.23 -40.15
N ILE A 36 24.68 34.13 -39.45
CA ILE A 36 25.38 33.79 -38.23
C ILE A 36 26.81 33.43 -38.63
N ASP A 37 27.77 34.28 -38.25
CA ASP A 37 29.20 34.07 -38.49
C ASP A 37 29.71 32.90 -37.62
N TRP A 38 29.54 31.69 -38.17
CA TRP A 38 29.69 30.40 -37.48
C TRP A 38 31.08 30.22 -36.86
N ARG A 39 32.12 30.84 -37.44
CA ARG A 39 33.50 30.76 -36.92
C ARG A 39 33.69 31.53 -35.61
N ARG A 40 32.93 32.62 -35.38
CA ARG A 40 33.03 33.42 -34.16
C ARG A 40 32.20 32.81 -33.03
N GLN A 41 31.04 32.23 -33.35
CA GLN A 41 30.20 31.51 -32.38
C GLN A 41 30.76 30.15 -31.98
N GLN A 42 31.60 29.51 -32.81
CA GLN A 42 32.21 28.22 -32.47
C GLN A 42 33.01 28.27 -31.16
N ARG A 43 33.80 29.34 -30.91
CA ARG A 43 34.55 29.48 -29.65
C ARG A 43 33.67 29.73 -28.43
N TRP A 44 32.48 30.33 -28.62
CA TRP A 44 31.53 30.60 -27.53
C TRP A 44 30.61 29.42 -27.22
N LEU A 45 30.40 28.52 -28.19
CA LEU A 45 29.60 27.28 -28.01
C LEU A 45 30.42 26.10 -27.49
N VAL A 46 31.74 26.08 -27.70
CA VAL A 46 32.61 24.97 -27.23
C VAL A 46 32.65 24.88 -25.70
N TRP A 47 32.64 26.01 -25.00
CA TRP A 47 32.66 26.03 -23.52
C TRP A 47 31.39 25.46 -22.89
N PRO A 48 30.17 25.89 -23.25
CA PRO A 48 28.95 25.29 -22.70
C PRO A 48 28.78 23.83 -23.13
N ALA A 49 29.17 23.46 -24.35
CA ALA A 49 29.13 22.06 -24.80
C ALA A 49 30.09 21.16 -24.01
N ALA A 50 31.30 21.64 -23.71
CA ALA A 50 32.24 20.92 -22.86
C ALA A 50 31.72 20.76 -21.42
N CYS A 51 31.13 21.82 -20.84
CA CYS A 51 30.49 21.75 -19.52
C CYS A 51 29.34 20.72 -19.50
N LEU A 52 28.49 20.72 -20.53
CA LEU A 52 27.37 19.79 -20.63
C LEU A 52 27.84 18.33 -20.77
N LEU A 53 28.90 18.08 -21.55
CA LEU A 53 29.53 16.77 -21.66
C LEU A 53 30.15 16.30 -20.34
N THR A 54 30.81 17.18 -19.59
CA THR A 54 31.34 16.82 -18.26
C THR A 54 30.24 16.54 -17.25
N ALA A 55 29.12 17.27 -17.29
CA ALA A 55 27.96 17.02 -16.43
C ALA A 55 27.28 15.68 -16.75
N LEU A 56 27.16 15.33 -18.03
CA LEU A 56 26.61 14.03 -18.46
C LEU A 56 27.53 12.87 -18.08
N ALA A 57 28.85 13.02 -18.22
CA ALA A 57 29.82 12.00 -17.81
C ALA A 57 29.81 11.80 -16.28
N ALA A 58 29.71 12.88 -15.50
CA ALA A 58 29.57 12.81 -14.04
C ALA A 58 28.23 12.17 -13.62
N GLY A 59 27.13 12.49 -14.31
CA GLY A 59 25.83 11.87 -14.08
C GLY A 59 25.80 10.37 -14.37
N ALA A 60 26.43 9.93 -15.46
CA ALA A 60 26.55 8.51 -15.81
C ALA A 60 27.42 7.73 -14.80
N GLY A 61 28.52 8.33 -14.34
CA GLY A 61 29.36 7.75 -13.28
C GLY A 61 28.62 7.62 -11.95
N SER A 62 27.79 8.60 -11.58
CA SER A 62 26.98 8.56 -10.36
C SER A 62 25.86 7.52 -10.39
N LEU A 63 25.35 7.14 -11.57
CA LEU A 63 24.35 6.08 -11.70
C LEU A 63 24.97 4.69 -11.60
N LEU A 64 26.21 4.52 -12.08
CA LEU A 64 26.94 3.24 -12.02
C LEU A 64 27.63 3.01 -10.67
N ALA A 65 28.05 4.07 -9.97
CA ALA A 65 28.69 4.00 -8.66
C ALA A 65 27.70 4.23 -7.50
N ARG A 66 26.39 4.19 -7.76
CA ARG A 66 25.38 4.36 -6.72
C ARG A 66 25.46 3.15 -5.77
N PRO A 67 25.82 3.33 -4.49
CA PRO A 67 25.62 2.25 -3.52
C PRO A 67 24.12 1.90 -3.52
N PRO A 68 23.76 0.61 -3.42
CA PRO A 68 22.35 0.21 -3.40
C PRO A 68 21.64 1.02 -2.33
N GLY A 69 20.48 1.59 -2.69
CA GLY A 69 19.72 2.42 -1.77
C GLY A 69 19.38 1.62 -0.50
N PRO A 70 19.23 2.26 0.68
CA PRO A 70 18.82 1.56 1.90
C PRO A 70 17.45 0.87 1.81
N LEU A 71 16.75 1.01 0.68
CA LEU A 71 15.48 0.38 0.33
C LEU A 71 15.61 -0.71 -0.75
N GLU A 72 16.80 -0.90 -1.34
CA GLU A 72 17.10 -1.95 -2.33
C GLU A 72 17.75 -3.18 -1.67
N SER A 73 17.57 -3.36 -0.35
CA SER A 73 17.87 -4.64 0.28
C SER A 73 16.87 -5.67 -0.22
N ASN A 74 17.37 -6.59 -1.03
CA ASN A 74 16.77 -7.88 -1.32
C ASN A 74 16.10 -8.42 -0.04
N PRO A 75 14.81 -8.84 -0.04
CA PRO A 75 14.12 -9.36 1.15
C PRO A 75 14.64 -10.77 1.45
N SER A 76 15.90 -10.84 1.83
CA SER A 76 16.49 -11.92 2.59
C SER A 76 17.09 -11.26 3.82
N ARG A 77 16.26 -10.52 4.57
CA ARG A 77 16.44 -10.52 6.02
C ARG A 77 16.32 -12.00 6.39
N GLU A 78 17.44 -12.67 6.55
CA GLU A 78 17.49 -13.77 7.52
C GLU A 78 16.76 -13.23 8.74
N SER A 79 15.57 -13.79 8.97
CA SER A 79 14.68 -13.30 10.02
C SER A 79 15.52 -13.25 11.29
N GLN A 80 15.65 -12.08 11.92
CA GLN A 80 16.29 -11.96 13.23
C GLN A 80 15.54 -12.79 14.29
N VAL A 81 14.36 -13.30 13.94
CA VAL A 81 13.60 -14.26 14.72
C VAL A 81 14.34 -15.60 14.72
N ARG A 82 14.76 -16.00 15.92
CA ARG A 82 15.27 -17.33 16.17
C ARG A 82 14.28 -18.38 15.68
N GLN A 83 14.79 -19.32 14.88
CA GLN A 83 14.02 -20.44 14.38
C GLN A 83 14.17 -21.63 15.32
N GLU A 84 13.06 -22.14 15.80
CA GLU A 84 12.99 -23.34 16.60
C GLU A 84 12.62 -24.56 15.75
N ASP A 85 12.86 -25.76 16.26
CA ASP A 85 12.61 -27.05 15.61
C ASP A 85 11.18 -27.58 15.79
N ALA A 86 10.44 -27.03 16.75
CA ALA A 86 9.06 -27.42 17.08
C ALA A 86 8.14 -26.20 17.14
N VAL A 87 6.87 -26.38 16.74
CA VAL A 87 5.88 -25.30 16.71
C VAL A 87 5.63 -24.71 18.10
N GLU A 88 5.60 -25.55 19.14
CA GLU A 88 5.39 -25.11 20.51
C GLU A 88 6.51 -24.17 20.92
N LYS A 89 7.77 -24.54 20.67
CA LYS A 89 8.93 -23.71 21.01
C LYS A 89 8.92 -22.40 20.24
N GLN A 90 8.57 -22.42 18.95
CA GLN A 90 8.46 -21.21 18.14
C GLN A 90 7.33 -20.29 18.67
N PHE A 91 6.19 -20.87 19.05
CA PHE A 91 5.06 -20.14 19.61
C PHE A 91 5.40 -19.55 20.99
N PHE A 92 6.07 -20.31 21.86
CA PHE A 92 6.58 -19.82 23.15
C PHE A 92 7.60 -18.70 22.96
N TYR A 93 8.50 -18.83 21.99
CA TYR A 93 9.41 -17.74 21.61
C TYR A 93 8.64 -16.49 21.16
N ALA A 94 7.63 -16.65 20.31
CA ALA A 94 6.80 -15.55 19.86
C ALA A 94 6.01 -14.89 21.00
N MET A 95 5.55 -15.65 22.00
CA MET A 95 4.97 -15.09 23.22
C MET A 95 5.96 -14.24 24.03
N MET A 96 7.21 -14.67 24.14
CA MET A 96 8.24 -13.94 24.90
C MET A 96 8.67 -12.65 24.20
N VAL A 97 8.88 -12.70 22.89
CA VAL A 97 9.33 -11.53 22.10
C VAL A 97 8.16 -10.61 21.77
N ASN A 98 6.99 -11.19 21.51
CA ASN A 98 5.74 -10.52 21.21
C ASN A 98 5.88 -9.45 20.10
N SER A 99 6.56 -9.78 19.00
CA SER A 99 6.69 -8.91 17.82
C SER A 99 5.92 -9.46 16.61
N THR A 100 5.62 -8.58 15.65
CA THR A 100 4.98 -8.95 14.37
C THR A 100 5.76 -10.03 13.63
N GLU A 101 7.09 -9.91 13.58
CA GLU A 101 7.97 -10.86 12.89
C GLU A 101 7.95 -12.24 13.57
N ALA A 102 7.90 -12.26 14.90
CA ALA A 102 7.90 -13.51 15.65
C ALA A 102 6.58 -14.29 15.48
N TRP A 103 5.45 -13.58 15.46
CA TRP A 103 4.15 -14.19 15.17
C TRP A 103 4.05 -14.66 13.72
N GLN A 104 4.50 -13.86 12.76
CA GLN A 104 4.56 -14.24 11.35
C GLN A 104 5.41 -15.50 11.14
N ALA A 105 6.54 -15.62 11.84
CA ALA A 105 7.41 -16.80 11.75
C ALA A 105 6.73 -18.10 12.21
N VAL A 106 5.78 -18.05 13.16
CA VAL A 106 4.97 -19.23 13.53
C VAL A 106 4.08 -19.64 12.36
N ILE A 107 3.38 -18.66 11.77
CA ILE A 107 2.42 -18.86 10.68
C ILE A 107 3.11 -19.42 9.43
N ASP A 108 4.23 -18.81 9.04
CA ASP A 108 4.94 -19.17 7.81
C ASP A 108 5.63 -20.55 7.89
N ARG A 109 6.15 -20.90 9.08
CA ARG A 109 6.95 -22.11 9.25
C ARG A 109 6.14 -23.36 9.54
N TYR A 110 5.01 -23.20 10.23
CA TYR A 110 4.19 -24.33 10.70
C TYR A 110 2.75 -24.21 10.20
N PRO A 111 2.49 -24.04 8.89
CA PRO A 111 1.14 -23.76 8.38
C PRO A 111 0.13 -24.88 8.69
N ASP A 112 0.60 -26.12 8.85
CA ASP A 112 -0.24 -27.28 9.12
C ASP A 112 -0.64 -27.42 10.60
N GLU A 113 0.00 -26.65 11.50
CA GLU A 113 -0.23 -26.70 12.95
C GLU A 113 -1.34 -25.72 13.36
N THR A 114 -2.55 -26.00 12.88
CA THR A 114 -3.72 -25.10 12.91
C THR A 114 -3.98 -24.46 14.28
N LEU A 115 -3.89 -25.23 15.37
CA LEU A 115 -4.10 -24.76 16.74
C LEU A 115 -3.17 -23.58 17.09
N PHE A 116 -1.88 -23.71 16.77
CA PHE A 116 -0.87 -22.69 17.06
C PHE A 116 -0.93 -21.54 16.05
N VAL A 117 -1.17 -21.86 14.78
CA VAL A 117 -1.27 -20.88 13.69
C VAL A 117 -2.43 -19.93 13.93
N ASN A 118 -3.62 -20.44 14.28
CA ASN A 118 -4.80 -19.59 14.47
C ASN A 118 -4.63 -18.65 15.69
N ARG A 119 -3.99 -19.14 16.76
CA ARG A 119 -3.62 -18.30 17.91
C ARG A 119 -2.56 -17.26 17.53
N ALA A 120 -1.56 -17.62 16.74
CA ALA A 120 -0.53 -16.70 16.26
C ALA A 120 -1.13 -15.62 15.35
N LYS A 121 -2.07 -15.99 14.47
CA LYS A 121 -2.86 -15.08 13.63
C LYS A 121 -3.61 -14.07 14.48
N HIS A 122 -4.35 -14.52 15.50
CA HIS A 122 -5.01 -13.59 16.43
C HIS A 122 -4.02 -12.62 17.09
N ARG A 123 -2.87 -13.10 17.59
CA ARG A 123 -1.85 -12.23 18.18
C ARG A 123 -1.26 -11.23 17.18
N LEU A 124 -1.02 -11.66 15.95
CA LEU A 124 -0.54 -10.81 14.86
C LEU A 124 -1.56 -9.74 14.48
N ALA A 125 -2.83 -10.12 14.30
CA ALA A 125 -3.92 -9.20 14.00
C ALA A 125 -4.06 -8.11 15.08
N MET A 126 -3.93 -8.50 16.35
CA MET A 126 -3.95 -7.55 17.47
C MET A 126 -2.78 -6.57 17.45
N HIS A 127 -1.59 -7.01 17.04
CA HIS A 127 -0.45 -6.11 16.84
C HIS A 127 -0.68 -5.10 15.73
N HIS A 128 -1.24 -5.55 14.61
CA HIS A 128 -1.61 -4.66 13.50
C HIS A 128 -2.67 -3.64 13.93
N LEU A 129 -3.74 -4.10 14.59
CA LEU A 129 -4.83 -3.24 15.07
C LEU A 129 -4.32 -2.16 16.05
N ARG A 130 -3.51 -2.54 17.05
CA ARG A 130 -2.91 -1.58 18.00
C ARG A 130 -1.99 -0.57 17.33
N SER A 131 -1.38 -0.95 16.21
CA SER A 131 -0.51 -0.07 15.42
C SER A 131 -1.27 0.75 14.37
N LEU A 132 -2.61 0.72 14.37
CA LEU A 132 -3.48 1.32 13.36
C LEU A 132 -3.16 0.86 11.92
N ARG A 133 -2.57 -0.33 11.80
CA ARG A 133 -2.30 -1.03 10.55
C ARG A 133 -3.53 -1.84 10.16
N ILE A 134 -4.59 -1.11 9.80
CA ILE A 134 -5.94 -1.65 9.61
C ILE A 134 -5.99 -2.62 8.42
N ASP A 135 -5.33 -2.28 7.32
CA ASP A 135 -5.31 -3.08 6.10
C ASP A 135 -4.63 -4.43 6.31
N GLU A 136 -3.58 -4.48 7.14
CA GLU A 136 -2.89 -5.72 7.49
C GLU A 136 -3.68 -6.57 8.50
N ALA A 137 -4.44 -5.94 9.41
CA ALA A 137 -5.24 -6.64 10.41
C ALA A 137 -6.48 -7.32 9.79
N ARG A 138 -7.12 -6.66 8.81
CA ARG A 138 -8.39 -7.05 8.19
C ARG A 138 -8.42 -8.50 7.70
N PRO A 139 -7.54 -8.93 6.78
CA PRO A 139 -7.63 -10.29 6.23
C PRO A 139 -7.43 -11.36 7.31
N ILE A 140 -6.66 -11.06 8.37
CA ILE A 140 -6.42 -12.00 9.46
C ILE A 140 -7.70 -12.17 10.29
N PHE A 141 -8.39 -11.09 10.65
CA PHE A 141 -9.66 -11.19 11.38
C PHE A 141 -10.77 -11.84 10.53
N GLU A 142 -10.80 -11.60 9.22
CA GLU A 142 -11.70 -12.29 8.30
C GLU A 142 -11.46 -13.81 8.32
N GLU A 143 -10.20 -14.24 8.32
CA GLU A 143 -9.86 -15.64 8.43
C GLU A 143 -10.25 -16.25 9.78
N LEU A 144 -10.08 -15.51 10.88
CA LEU A 144 -10.45 -16.00 12.22
C LEU A 144 -11.96 -16.23 12.38
N VAL A 145 -12.81 -15.49 11.66
CA VAL A 145 -14.25 -15.76 11.63
C VAL A 145 -14.55 -17.14 11.04
N LEU A 146 -13.68 -17.65 10.16
CA LEU A 146 -13.82 -18.95 9.51
C LEU A 146 -13.24 -20.12 10.32
N ALA A 147 -12.69 -19.87 11.53
CA ALA A 147 -12.13 -20.92 12.39
C ALA A 147 -13.16 -21.99 12.83
N GLY A 148 -14.46 -21.67 12.73
CA GLY A 148 -15.55 -22.61 12.93
C GLY A 148 -15.88 -22.88 14.40
N GLU A 149 -16.79 -23.82 14.64
CA GLU A 149 -17.37 -24.09 15.98
C GLU A 149 -16.36 -24.67 16.98
N THR A 150 -15.23 -25.18 16.52
CA THR A 150 -14.20 -25.76 17.39
C THR A 150 -13.32 -24.72 18.09
N GLU A 151 -13.29 -23.48 17.58
CA GLU A 151 -12.51 -22.37 18.17
C GLU A 151 -13.40 -21.11 18.31
N PRO A 152 -14.46 -21.16 19.14
CA PRO A 152 -15.44 -20.08 19.24
C PRO A 152 -14.84 -18.76 19.77
N ASP A 153 -13.75 -18.82 20.54
CA ASP A 153 -12.98 -17.66 20.99
C ASP A 153 -12.30 -16.93 19.83
N LEU A 154 -11.83 -17.68 18.83
CA LEU A 154 -11.24 -17.10 17.63
C LEU A 154 -12.31 -16.52 16.71
N VAL A 155 -13.46 -17.19 16.58
CA VAL A 155 -14.61 -16.65 15.84
C VAL A 155 -15.10 -15.34 16.47
N ALA A 156 -15.26 -15.30 17.80
CA ALA A 156 -15.62 -14.09 18.53
C ALA A 156 -14.58 -12.98 18.32
N SER A 157 -13.28 -13.32 18.38
CA SER A 157 -12.19 -12.36 18.14
C SER A 157 -12.19 -11.85 16.69
N GLY A 158 -12.47 -12.70 15.71
CA GLY A 158 -12.65 -12.34 14.30
C GLY A 158 -13.78 -11.33 14.10
N LEU A 159 -14.96 -11.61 14.66
CA LEU A 159 -16.12 -10.73 14.58
C LEU A 159 -15.87 -9.40 15.28
N ALA A 160 -15.23 -9.43 16.45
CA ALA A 160 -14.86 -8.22 17.17
C ALA A 160 -13.85 -7.38 16.38
N GLY A 161 -12.83 -8.00 15.78
CA GLY A 161 -11.90 -7.31 14.89
C GLY A 161 -12.61 -6.65 13.69
N ARG A 162 -13.54 -7.36 13.04
CA ARG A 162 -14.36 -6.79 11.94
C ARG A 162 -15.17 -5.57 12.39
N ALA A 163 -15.79 -5.62 13.56
CA ALA A 163 -16.55 -4.48 14.08
C ALA A 163 -15.65 -3.26 14.35
N VAL A 164 -14.48 -3.47 14.96
CA VAL A 164 -13.50 -2.40 15.22
C VAL A 164 -13.03 -1.78 13.91
N ILE A 165 -12.73 -2.61 12.91
CA ILE A 165 -12.27 -2.17 11.60
C ILE A 165 -13.35 -1.37 10.86
N ALA A 166 -14.60 -1.86 10.84
CA ALA A 166 -15.73 -1.13 10.25
C ALA A 166 -15.91 0.24 10.90
N SER A 167 -15.73 0.35 12.22
CA SER A 167 -15.75 1.63 12.94
C SER A 167 -14.62 2.57 12.49
N TYR A 168 -13.39 2.05 12.31
CA TYR A 168 -12.26 2.85 11.80
C TYR A 168 -12.49 3.32 10.36
N ASP A 169 -13.17 2.52 9.55
CA ASP A 169 -13.52 2.87 8.16
C ASP A 169 -14.69 3.88 8.07
N GLY A 170 -15.30 4.26 9.21
CA GLY A 170 -16.46 5.15 9.26
C GLY A 170 -17.80 4.45 9.00
N HIS A 171 -17.81 3.13 8.84
CA HIS A 171 -19.00 2.31 8.69
C HIS A 171 -19.60 1.98 10.07
N PHE A 172 -20.07 3.01 10.78
CA PHE A 172 -20.54 2.88 12.18
C PHE A 172 -21.79 2.02 12.33
N GLU A 173 -22.72 2.07 11.37
CA GLU A 173 -23.91 1.21 11.35
C GLU A 173 -23.51 -0.26 11.20
N GLU A 174 -22.68 -0.59 10.21
CA GLU A 174 -22.17 -1.94 10.00
C GLU A 174 -21.42 -2.46 11.25
N SER A 175 -20.59 -1.61 11.86
CA SER A 175 -19.89 -1.95 13.09
C SER A 175 -20.87 -2.32 14.22
N GLN A 176 -21.95 -1.55 14.40
CA GLN A 176 -22.97 -1.86 15.40
C GLN A 176 -23.75 -3.13 15.07
N ASP A 177 -24.09 -3.36 13.80
CA ASP A 177 -24.77 -4.57 13.36
C ASP A 177 -23.91 -5.82 13.62
N ILE A 178 -22.59 -5.73 13.34
CA ILE A 178 -21.64 -6.81 13.66
C ILE A 178 -21.68 -7.13 15.15
N ILE A 179 -21.64 -6.11 16.00
CA ILE A 179 -21.65 -6.26 17.45
C ILE A 179 -22.96 -6.86 17.95
N ALA A 180 -24.09 -6.27 17.57
CA ALA A 180 -25.41 -6.63 18.09
C ALA A 180 -25.90 -7.99 17.58
N VAL A 181 -25.68 -8.29 16.30
CA VAL A 181 -26.24 -9.48 15.64
C VAL A 181 -25.32 -10.68 15.75
N TYR A 182 -24.02 -10.49 15.49
CA TYR A 182 -23.11 -11.62 15.33
C TYR A 182 -22.22 -11.85 16.55
N LEU A 183 -21.73 -10.78 17.19
CA LEU A 183 -20.81 -10.89 18.31
C LEU A 183 -21.50 -11.13 19.65
N LEU A 184 -22.65 -10.49 19.89
CA LEU A 184 -23.37 -10.59 21.17
C LEU A 184 -23.69 -12.05 21.60
N PRO A 185 -24.07 -12.98 20.70
CA PRO A 185 -24.22 -14.39 21.05
C PRO A 185 -22.92 -15.07 21.50
N LEU A 186 -21.77 -14.61 21.04
CA LEU A 186 -20.45 -15.17 21.33
C LEU A 186 -19.66 -14.36 22.37
N ARG A 187 -20.31 -13.41 23.06
CA ARG A 187 -19.65 -12.49 24.00
C ARG A 187 -18.88 -13.20 25.11
N GLU A 188 -19.33 -14.36 25.55
CA GLU A 188 -18.66 -15.14 26.62
C GLU A 188 -17.30 -15.69 26.20
N PHE A 189 -17.04 -15.77 24.89
CA PHE A 189 -15.77 -16.24 24.34
C PHE A 189 -14.79 -15.09 24.06
N LEU A 190 -15.19 -13.84 24.26
CA LEU A 190 -14.28 -12.71 24.14
C LEU A 190 -13.32 -12.66 25.32
N ASN A 191 -12.05 -12.46 25.02
CA ASN A 191 -11.07 -12.12 26.04
C ASN A 191 -11.21 -10.64 26.45
N ALA A 192 -10.68 -10.31 27.62
CA ALA A 192 -10.75 -8.96 28.20
C ALA A 192 -10.13 -7.86 27.30
N GLU A 193 -9.12 -8.18 26.49
CA GLU A 193 -8.52 -7.19 25.59
C GLU A 193 -9.50 -6.81 24.47
N MET A 194 -10.15 -7.79 23.85
CA MET A 194 -11.15 -7.57 22.81
C MET A 194 -12.42 -6.93 23.36
N GLU A 195 -12.86 -7.33 24.55
CA GLU A 195 -14.02 -6.71 25.22
C GLU A 195 -13.81 -5.20 25.42
N ARG A 196 -12.63 -4.80 25.90
CA ARG A 196 -12.26 -3.40 26.03
C ARG A 196 -12.25 -2.67 24.68
N LEU A 197 -11.68 -3.28 23.64
CA LEU A 197 -11.68 -2.68 22.30
C LEU A 197 -13.09 -2.49 21.74
N ILE A 198 -13.99 -3.44 21.98
CA ILE A 198 -15.39 -3.34 21.56
C ILE A 198 -16.09 -2.23 22.33
N ARG A 199 -15.84 -2.08 23.63
CA ARG A 199 -16.37 -0.95 24.42
C ARG A 199 -15.95 0.41 23.86
N ASP A 200 -14.67 0.55 23.56
CA ASP A 200 -14.12 1.78 23.00
C ASP A 200 -14.72 2.04 21.61
N THR A 201 -14.90 0.99 20.81
CA THR A 201 -15.53 1.04 19.48
C THR A 201 -16.97 1.49 19.55
N ILE A 202 -17.74 0.95 20.49
CA ILE A 202 -19.15 1.33 20.70
C ILE A 202 -19.25 2.80 21.10
N THR A 203 -18.39 3.25 22.01
CA THR A 203 -18.32 4.65 22.42
C THR A 203 -18.02 5.56 21.22
N ARG A 204 -17.00 5.22 20.43
CA ARG A 204 -16.64 5.95 19.21
C ARG A 204 -17.80 6.01 18.22
N ASN A 205 -18.45 4.88 17.94
CA ASN A 205 -19.56 4.83 16.99
C ASN A 205 -20.66 5.81 17.40
N ARG A 206 -21.02 5.85 18.68
CA ARG A 206 -22.05 6.78 19.19
C ARG A 206 -21.66 8.24 18.97
N GLU A 207 -20.42 8.59 19.31
CA GLU A 207 -19.92 9.97 19.18
C GLU A 207 -19.88 10.45 17.72
N GLN A 208 -19.67 9.55 16.76
CA GLN A 208 -19.45 9.92 15.36
C GLN A 208 -20.68 9.79 14.45
N SER A 209 -21.75 9.11 14.90
CA SER A 209 -22.86 8.76 14.01
C SER A 209 -24.24 9.25 14.47
N ASP A 210 -24.35 9.93 15.62
CA ASP A 210 -25.63 10.30 16.25
C ASP A 210 -26.62 9.12 16.38
N LEU A 211 -26.14 7.87 16.25
CA LEU A 211 -26.98 6.68 16.23
C LEU A 211 -27.48 6.36 17.64
N ALA A 212 -28.79 6.17 17.75
CA ALA A 212 -29.37 5.54 18.94
C ALA A 212 -28.79 4.12 19.08
N ILE A 213 -28.43 3.76 20.31
CA ILE A 213 -27.87 2.45 20.64
C ILE A 213 -28.92 1.39 20.27
N GLN A 214 -28.57 0.47 19.37
CA GLN A 214 -29.43 -0.69 19.13
C GLN A 214 -29.54 -1.52 20.42
N GLN A 215 -30.77 -1.96 20.75
CA GLN A 215 -31.02 -2.85 21.88
C GLN A 215 -30.10 -4.09 21.76
N GLY A 216 -29.34 -4.39 22.82
CA GLY A 216 -28.32 -5.45 22.84
C GLY A 216 -26.89 -4.94 23.10
N LEU A 217 -26.55 -3.74 22.64
CA LEU A 217 -25.27 -3.11 23.00
C LEU A 217 -25.21 -2.68 24.47
N GLU A 218 -26.35 -2.29 25.05
CA GLU A 218 -26.43 -2.03 26.50
C GLU A 218 -26.21 -3.29 27.32
N ASP A 219 -26.72 -4.43 26.82
CA ASP A 219 -26.60 -5.73 27.49
C ASP A 219 -25.17 -6.27 27.44
N PHE A 220 -24.39 -5.89 26.41
CA PHE A 220 -22.95 -6.15 26.35
C PHE A 220 -22.22 -5.62 27.60
N PHE A 221 -22.71 -4.53 28.21
CA PHE A 221 -22.08 -3.88 29.37
C PHE A 221 -22.72 -4.19 30.73
N ARG A 222 -23.90 -4.84 30.79
CA ARG A 222 -24.64 -5.04 32.05
C ARG A 222 -23.97 -6.00 33.04
N ASN A 223 -22.97 -6.76 32.64
CA ASN A 223 -22.35 -7.79 33.49
C ASN A 223 -21.12 -7.34 34.29
N GLU A 224 -20.70 -6.07 34.23
CA GLU A 224 -19.45 -5.62 34.88
C GLU A 224 -19.60 -4.80 36.16
N SER A 225 -20.81 -4.59 36.68
CA SER A 225 -20.97 -3.95 38.00
C SER A 225 -21.20 -5.01 39.07
N PRO A 226 -20.17 -5.51 39.78
CA PRO A 226 -20.41 -5.90 41.15
C PRO A 226 -20.79 -4.61 41.86
N THR A 227 -22.04 -4.46 42.24
CA THR A 227 -22.43 -3.53 43.28
C THR A 227 -21.60 -3.88 44.51
N ILE A 228 -20.47 -3.18 44.69
CA ILE A 228 -19.76 -3.15 45.97
C ILE A 228 -20.75 -2.48 46.90
N ASP A 229 -21.43 -3.28 47.70
CA ASP A 229 -22.31 -2.80 48.75
C ASP A 229 -21.45 -2.02 49.77
N PRO A 230 -21.60 -0.69 49.87
CA PRO A 230 -20.81 0.10 50.81
C PRO A 230 -21.20 -0.16 52.28
N GLU A 231 -22.22 -0.99 52.55
CA GLU A 231 -22.69 -1.30 53.90
C GLU A 231 -22.29 -2.69 54.43
N ALA A 232 -21.38 -3.41 53.75
CA ALA A 232 -20.78 -4.61 54.32
C ALA A 232 -19.59 -4.26 55.25
N ASN A 233 -19.89 -3.61 56.38
CA ASN A 233 -19.10 -3.64 57.64
C ASN A 233 -19.90 -3.07 58.82
#